data_AF-A0A9Q0N1B4-F1
#
_entry.id   AF-A0A9Q0N1B4-F1
#
_cell.length_a   1.000
_cell.length_b   1.000
_cell.length_c   1.000
_cell.angle_alpha   90.00
_cell.angle_beta   90.00
_cell.angle_gamma   90.00
#
_symmetry.space_group_name_H-M   'P 1'
#
loop_
_entity.id
_entity.type
_entity.pdbx_description
1 polymer ?
#
loop_
_entity_poly.entity_id
_entity_poly.type
_entity_poly.pdbx_seq_one_letter_code
_entity_poly.pdbx_strand_id
1 'polypeptide(L)'
;TSTTPFSLENNGEASRTMGPIALPNGIIQLCLRNGIRVDITLDKAVRVTNVLSEIVISLSSGGDSAAVAHPNGKVYQMGPFVEIIAFDGKLKNNYVRYAKMWQEGITFTCTDCTHIFLVDLYGTRTTSDTFTNLSCDFTLPVFLNSKHGPVFANEARAMVQRSSHFHSSDGTDEFYINDFRISQKPDGLVKVTRSNNRCLIRTSPEHHSATLTTSQIHCTASLSHTPHLFVRRQEQSMHFDGSSFVVRNNGHSAGFDENNYLRVY
;
A
#
# COMPACT_ATOMS: atom_id res chain seq x y z
N THR A 1 -44.42 -19.40 26.13
CA THR A 1 -45.11 -18.12 26.44
C THR A 1 -44.12 -17.19 27.14
N SER A 2 -44.01 -15.95 26.64
CA SER A 2 -43.45 -14.70 27.23
C SER A 2 -42.00 -14.69 27.78
N THR A 3 -40.97 -14.05 27.19
CA THR A 3 -40.60 -12.62 26.95
C THR A 3 -40.16 -11.76 28.18
N THR A 4 -38.84 -11.46 28.24
CA THR A 4 -38.08 -10.23 28.68
C THR A 4 -38.08 -9.73 30.14
N PRO A 5 -37.03 -8.99 30.63
CA PRO A 5 -36.09 -8.13 29.88
C PRO A 5 -34.58 -8.27 30.18
N PHE A 6 -33.76 -7.82 29.22
CA PHE A 6 -32.34 -7.50 29.39
C PHE A 6 -32.19 -5.99 29.68
N SER A 7 -31.53 -5.64 30.76
CA SER A 7 -30.98 -4.30 31.03
C SER A 7 -29.46 -4.37 31.00
N LEU A 8 -28.87 -3.39 30.32
CA LEU A 8 -27.44 -3.17 30.16
C LEU A 8 -26.77 -2.97 31.53
N GLU A 9 -25.61 -3.61 31.72
CA GLU A 9 -24.33 -2.91 31.89
C GLU A 9 -23.25 -3.94 32.26
N ASN A 10 -22.48 -4.34 31.26
CA ASN A 10 -21.07 -4.57 31.48
C ASN A 10 -20.38 -4.27 30.15
N ASN A 11 -19.46 -3.30 30.17
CA ASN A 11 -18.63 -2.92 29.03
C ASN A 11 -17.82 -4.14 28.59
N GLY A 12 -18.41 -4.92 27.70
CA GLY A 12 -17.81 -6.12 27.15
C GLY A 12 -16.67 -5.74 26.23
N GLU A 13 -15.52 -6.38 26.45
CA GLU A 13 -14.68 -6.82 25.34
C GLU A 13 -15.61 -7.47 24.32
N ALA A 14 -15.95 -6.72 23.26
CA ALA A 14 -16.77 -7.22 22.19
C ALA A 14 -16.05 -8.46 21.65
N SER A 15 -16.65 -9.61 21.89
CA SER A 15 -16.33 -10.87 21.23
C SER A 15 -16.15 -10.56 19.76
N ARG A 16 -14.89 -10.45 19.32
CA ARG A 16 -14.57 -10.15 17.93
C ARG A 16 -15.09 -11.35 17.15
N THR A 17 -16.24 -11.19 16.50
CA THR A 17 -16.71 -12.13 15.49
C THR A 17 -15.56 -12.30 14.51
N MET A 18 -14.86 -13.43 14.61
CA MET A 18 -13.80 -13.77 13.68
C MET A 18 -14.44 -13.97 12.31
N GLY A 19 -14.08 -13.12 11.36
CA GLY A 19 -14.59 -13.20 10.00
C GLY A 19 -14.91 -11.85 9.38
N PRO A 20 -15.24 -11.84 8.08
CA PRO A 20 -15.59 -10.62 7.40
C PRO A 20 -16.98 -10.12 7.82
N ILE A 21 -17.14 -8.81 7.87
CA ILE A 21 -18.40 -8.12 8.14
C ILE A 21 -18.76 -7.21 6.98
N ALA A 22 -20.05 -7.09 6.69
CA ALA A 22 -20.55 -6.13 5.69
C ALA A 22 -20.96 -4.85 6.42
N LEU A 23 -20.31 -3.74 6.08
CA LEU A 23 -20.60 -2.42 6.65
C LEU A 23 -21.85 -1.80 5.99
N PRO A 24 -22.55 -0.87 6.67
CA PRO A 24 -23.73 -0.19 6.13
C PRO A 24 -23.48 0.58 4.83
N ASN A 25 -22.22 0.93 4.53
CA ASN A 25 -21.81 1.58 3.29
C ASN A 25 -21.39 0.58 2.19
N GLY A 26 -21.73 -0.70 2.31
CA GLY A 26 -21.46 -1.70 1.27
C GLY A 26 -19.99 -2.15 1.17
N ILE A 27 -19.12 -1.73 2.10
CA ILE A 27 -17.75 -2.23 2.20
C ILE A 27 -17.75 -3.53 3.00
N ILE A 28 -16.97 -4.51 2.54
CA ILE A 28 -16.67 -5.73 3.28
C ILE A 28 -15.38 -5.50 4.06
N GLN A 29 -15.40 -5.69 5.37
CA GLN A 29 -14.26 -5.48 6.25
C GLN A 29 -13.86 -6.78 6.93
N LEU A 30 -12.57 -7.08 6.92
CA LEU A 30 -11.97 -8.18 7.65
C LEU A 30 -10.93 -7.64 8.63
N CYS A 31 -11.19 -7.79 9.92
CA CYS A 31 -10.25 -7.47 10.97
C CYS A 31 -9.43 -8.71 11.33
N LEU A 32 -8.11 -8.62 11.17
CA LEU A 32 -7.16 -9.69 11.41
C LEU A 32 -6.41 -9.45 12.72
N ARG A 33 -5.55 -10.41 13.11
CA ARG A 33 -4.66 -10.26 14.28
C ARG A 33 -3.66 -9.12 14.05
N ASN A 34 -3.02 -8.67 15.12
CA ASN A 34 -1.92 -7.70 15.07
C ASN A 34 -2.28 -6.36 14.39
N GLY A 35 -3.52 -5.90 14.57
CA GLY A 35 -3.94 -4.58 14.10
C GLY A 35 -4.00 -4.44 12.58
N ILE A 36 -4.15 -5.56 11.85
CA ILE A 36 -4.32 -5.53 10.40
C ILE A 36 -5.80 -5.54 10.04
N ARG A 37 -6.18 -4.68 9.10
CA ARG A 37 -7.52 -4.59 8.54
C ARG A 37 -7.47 -4.66 7.03
N VAL A 38 -8.37 -5.43 6.44
CA VAL A 38 -8.56 -5.51 4.99
C VAL A 38 -9.99 -5.07 4.67
N ASP A 39 -10.12 -3.96 3.95
CA ASP A 39 -11.38 -3.43 3.44
C ASP A 39 -11.47 -3.75 1.94
N ILE A 40 -12.61 -4.28 1.49
CA ILE A 40 -12.87 -4.71 0.11
C ILE A 40 -14.20 -4.12 -0.37
N THR A 41 -14.22 -3.57 -1.58
CA THR A 41 -15.46 -3.18 -2.26
C THR A 41 -15.98 -4.30 -3.16
N LEU A 42 -17.25 -4.23 -3.56
CA LEU A 42 -17.88 -5.26 -4.40
C LEU A 42 -17.23 -5.37 -5.79
N ASP A 43 -16.79 -4.24 -6.36
CA ASP A 43 -15.99 -4.19 -7.60
C ASP A 43 -14.50 -4.49 -7.38
N LYS A 44 -14.13 -5.00 -6.19
CA LYS A 44 -12.83 -5.56 -5.86
C LYS A 44 -11.71 -4.54 -5.67
N ALA A 45 -12.00 -3.28 -5.38
CA ALA A 45 -10.97 -2.41 -4.79
C ALA A 45 -10.60 -2.96 -3.41
N VAL A 46 -9.35 -2.79 -3.01
CA VAL A 46 -8.85 -3.33 -1.73
C VAL A 46 -7.98 -2.30 -1.02
N ARG A 47 -8.15 -2.19 0.29
CA ARG A 47 -7.34 -1.37 1.18
C ARG A 47 -6.89 -2.20 2.38
N VAL A 48 -5.59 -2.30 2.56
CA VAL A 48 -4.96 -2.99 3.69
C VAL A 48 -4.34 -1.95 4.61
N THR A 49 -4.74 -1.96 5.87
CA THR A 49 -4.19 -1.09 6.92
C THR A 49 -3.49 -1.96 7.94
N ASN A 50 -2.20 -1.71 8.19
CA ASN A 50 -1.43 -2.28 9.29
C ASN A 50 -1.13 -1.16 10.26
N VAL A 51 -1.96 -1.06 11.30
CA VAL A 51 -1.92 0.05 12.27
C VAL A 51 -0.63 0.05 13.07
N LEU A 52 -0.10 -1.12 13.42
CA LEU A 52 1.09 -1.24 14.27
C LEU A 52 2.36 -0.72 13.58
N SER A 53 2.45 -0.83 12.25
CA SER A 53 3.59 -0.34 11.48
C SER A 53 3.30 0.95 10.72
N GLU A 54 2.12 1.55 10.90
CA GLU A 54 1.66 2.75 10.16
C GLU A 54 1.73 2.56 8.64
N ILE A 55 1.36 1.37 8.16
CA ILE A 55 1.38 1.03 6.73
C ILE A 55 -0.05 1.01 6.20
N VAL A 56 -0.26 1.67 5.06
CA VAL A 56 -1.51 1.60 4.32
C VAL A 56 -1.24 1.31 2.86
N ILE A 57 -1.88 0.28 2.31
CA ILE A 57 -1.77 -0.10 0.90
C ILE A 57 -3.18 -0.09 0.31
N SER A 58 -3.39 0.62 -0.78
CA SER A 58 -4.68 0.67 -1.49
C SER A 58 -4.50 0.35 -2.98
N LEU A 59 -5.48 -0.32 -3.55
CA LEU A 59 -5.53 -0.67 -4.96
C LEU A 59 -6.95 -0.46 -5.48
N SER A 60 -7.08 0.21 -6.62
CA SER A 60 -8.35 0.40 -7.32
C SER A 60 -8.92 -0.95 -7.81
N SER A 61 -10.22 -0.96 -8.15
CA SER A 61 -10.87 -2.13 -8.75
C SER A 61 -10.18 -2.59 -10.04
N GLY A 62 -9.81 -1.63 -10.90
CA GLY A 62 -9.09 -1.86 -12.16
C GLY A 62 -7.62 -2.27 -12.02
N GLY A 63 -6.97 -1.96 -10.89
CA GLY A 63 -5.54 -2.20 -10.68
C GLY A 63 -4.62 -1.24 -11.44
N ASP A 64 -5.18 -0.13 -11.92
CA ASP A 64 -4.52 0.96 -12.65
C ASP A 64 -4.16 2.15 -11.76
N SER A 65 -4.65 2.17 -10.53
CA SER A 65 -4.30 3.15 -9.51
C SER A 65 -3.99 2.42 -8.21
N ALA A 66 -2.90 2.83 -7.56
CA ALA A 66 -2.46 2.21 -6.33
C ALA A 66 -1.75 3.22 -5.43
N ALA A 67 -1.77 2.98 -4.13
CA ALA A 67 -1.12 3.82 -3.15
C ALA A 67 -0.48 2.97 -2.05
N VAL A 68 0.74 3.34 -1.66
CA VAL A 68 1.46 2.78 -0.51
C VAL A 68 1.91 3.95 0.36
N ALA A 69 1.42 4.00 1.59
CA ALA A 69 1.96 4.83 2.65
C ALA A 69 2.76 3.93 3.59
N HIS A 70 4.03 4.26 3.79
CA HIS A 70 4.96 3.54 4.64
C HIS A 70 5.82 4.56 5.41
N PRO A 71 6.31 4.25 6.63
CA PRO A 71 7.18 5.17 7.39
C PRO A 71 8.49 5.55 6.70
N ASN A 72 8.90 4.80 5.67
CA ASN A 72 10.11 5.05 4.87
C ASN A 72 9.80 5.69 3.49
N GLY A 73 8.54 6.05 3.25
CA GLY A 73 8.12 6.75 2.05
C GLY A 73 6.71 6.45 1.56
N LYS A 74 6.31 7.19 0.53
CA LYS A 74 4.99 7.16 -0.09
C LYS A 74 5.14 6.83 -1.56
N VAL A 75 4.25 6.00 -2.10
CA VAL A 75 4.19 5.66 -3.53
C VAL A 75 2.76 5.82 -3.98
N TYR A 76 2.54 6.59 -5.04
CA TYR A 76 1.23 6.87 -5.59
C TYR A 76 1.24 6.68 -7.10
N GLN A 77 0.53 5.65 -7.56
CA GLN A 77 0.34 5.35 -8.97
C GLN A 77 -1.03 5.87 -9.41
N MET A 78 -1.02 6.62 -10.50
CA MET A 78 -2.21 7.05 -11.25
C MET A 78 -2.02 6.73 -12.73
N GLY A 79 -2.59 5.61 -13.19
CA GLY A 79 -2.41 5.15 -14.56
C GLY A 79 -0.93 5.04 -14.93
N PRO A 80 -0.42 5.79 -15.92
CA PRO A 80 0.97 5.70 -16.36
C PRO A 80 1.97 6.41 -15.43
N PHE A 81 1.51 7.25 -14.50
CA PHE A 81 2.36 8.03 -13.61
C PHE A 81 2.57 7.31 -12.28
N VAL A 82 3.79 7.36 -11.74
CA VAL A 82 4.10 6.92 -10.39
C VAL A 82 4.89 8.00 -9.67
N GLU A 83 4.28 8.62 -8.67
CA GLU A 83 4.93 9.55 -7.76
C GLU A 83 5.44 8.85 -6.52
N ILE A 84 6.62 9.24 -6.08
CA ILE A 84 7.34 8.61 -4.99
C ILE A 84 7.94 9.70 -4.12
N ILE A 85 7.75 9.57 -2.82
CA ILE A 85 8.40 10.38 -1.80
C ILE A 85 9.18 9.42 -0.91
N ALA A 86 10.49 9.59 -0.82
CA ALA A 86 11.37 8.84 0.06
C ALA A 86 11.86 9.77 1.19
N PHE A 87 11.83 9.25 2.41
CA PHE A 87 12.40 9.91 3.59
C PHE A 87 12.87 8.83 4.54
N ASP A 88 13.91 9.10 5.31
CA ASP A 88 14.47 8.14 6.25
C ASP A 88 13.55 7.94 7.46
N GLY A 89 12.80 6.84 7.46
CA GLY A 89 11.90 6.50 8.57
C GLY A 89 12.63 6.19 9.89
N LYS A 90 13.96 6.00 9.87
CA LYS A 90 14.78 5.88 11.08
C LYS A 90 15.31 7.23 11.58
N LEU A 91 15.00 8.33 10.88
CA LEU A 91 15.33 9.70 11.26
C LEU A 91 16.84 9.93 11.49
N LYS A 92 17.71 9.22 10.76
CA LYS A 92 19.16 9.48 10.76
C LYS A 92 19.52 10.70 9.93
N ASN A 93 18.66 11.05 8.97
CA ASN A 93 18.73 12.29 8.20
C ASN A 93 17.32 12.85 7.95
N ASN A 94 17.27 14.11 7.50
CA ASN A 94 16.01 14.84 7.27
C ASN A 94 15.73 15.07 5.77
N TYR A 95 16.44 14.41 4.88
CA TYR A 95 16.26 14.62 3.44
C TYR A 95 14.95 13.98 2.98
N VAL A 96 14.10 14.78 2.35
CA VAL A 96 12.93 14.26 1.62
C VAL A 96 13.22 14.33 0.14
N ARG A 97 13.15 13.18 -0.51
CA ARG A 97 13.50 13.02 -1.93
C ARG A 97 12.28 12.57 -2.70
N TYR A 98 12.16 13.07 -3.90
CA TYR A 98 11.00 12.91 -4.74
C TYR A 98 11.41 12.25 -6.04
N ALA A 99 10.59 11.34 -6.55
CA ALA A 99 10.66 10.87 -7.93
C ALA A 99 9.28 10.79 -8.55
N LYS A 100 9.18 11.06 -9.84
CA LYS A 100 8.00 10.83 -10.66
C LYS A 100 8.42 10.06 -11.91
N MET A 101 7.87 8.86 -12.08
CA MET A 101 8.09 8.00 -13.23
C MET A 101 6.95 8.18 -14.23
N TRP A 102 7.29 8.31 -15.51
CA TRP A 102 6.34 8.26 -16.63
C TRP A 102 7.04 7.85 -17.93
N GLN A 103 6.33 7.87 -19.06
CA GLN A 103 6.84 7.39 -20.34
C GLN A 103 8.19 7.99 -20.77
N GLU A 104 8.43 9.28 -20.53
CA GLU A 104 9.67 9.95 -20.98
C GLU A 104 10.85 9.69 -20.05
N GLY A 105 10.61 9.28 -18.80
CA GLY A 105 11.68 9.00 -17.86
C GLY A 105 11.30 9.15 -16.41
N ILE A 106 12.32 9.42 -15.58
CA ILE A 106 12.16 9.63 -14.15
C ILE A 106 12.64 11.02 -13.80
N THR A 107 11.72 11.85 -13.34
CA THR A 107 12.06 13.14 -12.75
C THR A 107 12.30 12.98 -11.26
N PHE A 108 13.32 13.61 -10.71
CA PHE A 108 13.65 13.53 -9.29
C PHE A 108 14.23 14.84 -8.73
N THR A 109 14.04 15.05 -7.42
CA THR A 109 14.59 16.21 -6.69
C THR A 109 14.63 15.92 -5.17
N CYS A 110 15.07 16.89 -4.37
CA CYS A 110 15.11 16.86 -2.91
C CYS A 110 14.61 18.20 -2.34
N THR A 111 14.11 18.24 -1.09
CA THR A 111 13.54 19.44 -0.42
C THR A 111 14.40 20.69 -0.48
N ASP A 112 15.73 20.54 -0.49
CA ASP A 112 16.70 21.65 -0.50
C ASP A 112 17.39 21.83 -1.86
N CYS A 113 16.90 21.17 -2.90
CA CYS A 113 17.46 21.28 -4.23
C CYS A 113 16.73 22.37 -5.04
N THR A 114 17.48 23.31 -5.59
CA THR A 114 16.91 24.36 -6.48
C THR A 114 16.53 23.82 -7.85
N HIS A 115 17.05 22.65 -8.22
CA HIS A 115 16.85 22.05 -9.54
C HIS A 115 16.05 20.76 -9.45
N ILE A 116 15.34 20.47 -10.53
CA ILE A 116 14.66 19.21 -10.75
C ILE A 116 15.37 18.53 -11.90
N PHE A 117 15.69 17.25 -11.73
CA PHE A 117 16.46 16.48 -12.70
C PHE A 117 15.55 15.46 -13.37
N LEU A 118 15.83 15.15 -14.64
CA LEU A 118 15.18 14.11 -15.42
C LEU A 118 16.25 13.14 -15.90
N VAL A 119 16.03 11.84 -15.64
CA VAL A 119 16.75 10.74 -16.27
C VAL A 119 15.89 10.17 -17.39
N ASP A 120 16.25 10.47 -18.64
CA ASP A 120 15.60 9.95 -19.85
C ASP A 120 16.54 9.06 -20.67
N LEU A 121 16.14 8.71 -21.89
CA LEU A 121 16.93 7.90 -22.83
C LEU A 121 18.24 8.57 -23.29
N TYR A 122 18.42 9.86 -23.03
CA TYR A 122 19.61 10.64 -23.41
C TYR A 122 20.51 10.98 -22.22
N GLY A 123 20.16 10.53 -21.01
CA GLY A 123 20.93 10.74 -19.79
C GLY A 123 20.23 11.66 -18.79
N THR A 124 21.02 12.38 -18.01
CA THR A 124 20.52 13.24 -16.92
C THR A 124 20.56 14.71 -17.31
N ARG A 125 19.43 15.41 -17.20
CA ARG A 125 19.30 16.85 -17.48
C ARG A 125 18.39 17.54 -16.47
N THR A 126 18.38 18.87 -16.45
CA THR A 126 17.43 19.64 -15.64
C THR A 126 16.08 19.79 -16.32
N THR A 127 15.01 19.90 -15.55
CA THR A 127 13.62 20.07 -16.03
C THR A 127 12.81 20.95 -15.05
N SER A 128 11.55 21.24 -15.40
CA SER A 128 10.63 22.10 -14.65
C SER A 128 9.34 21.37 -14.22
N ASP A 129 9.44 20.10 -13.83
CA ASP A 129 8.28 19.32 -13.38
C ASP A 129 7.80 19.78 -11.98
N THR A 130 6.67 19.26 -11.54
CA THR A 130 6.09 19.51 -10.21
C THR A 130 5.76 18.19 -9.52
N PHE A 131 5.61 18.19 -8.20
CA PHE A 131 5.23 17.00 -7.44
C PHE A 131 3.90 17.23 -6.73
N THR A 132 3.09 16.18 -6.67
CA THR A 132 1.81 16.22 -5.98
C THR A 132 2.04 16.24 -4.47
N ASN A 133 1.24 17.05 -3.77
CA ASN A 133 1.26 17.07 -2.31
C ASN A 133 0.53 15.83 -1.76
N LEU A 134 1.29 14.89 -1.18
CA LEU A 134 0.77 13.67 -0.57
C LEU A 134 0.70 13.75 0.98
N SER A 135 0.53 14.93 1.55
CA SER A 135 0.45 15.13 3.00
C SER A 135 -0.85 14.59 3.63
N CYS A 136 -1.95 14.62 2.89
CA CYS A 136 -3.23 14.03 3.32
C CYS A 136 -3.27 12.52 3.04
N ASP A 137 -4.31 11.82 3.52
CA ASP A 137 -4.53 10.41 3.20
C ASP A 137 -4.90 10.21 1.73
N PHE A 138 -3.88 10.10 0.88
CA PHE A 138 -3.97 9.83 -0.56
C PHE A 138 -4.36 8.38 -0.87
N THR A 139 -4.36 7.49 0.14
CA THR A 139 -4.70 6.07 -0.06
C THR A 139 -6.22 5.86 -0.10
N LEU A 140 -6.98 6.67 0.64
CA LEU A 140 -8.44 6.58 0.70
C LEU A 140 -9.11 6.88 -0.65
N PRO A 141 -8.76 7.94 -1.41
CA PRO A 141 -9.34 8.20 -2.73
C PRO A 141 -9.11 7.05 -3.73
N VAL A 142 -7.95 6.38 -3.69
CA VAL A 142 -7.68 5.20 -4.53
C VAL A 142 -8.65 4.08 -4.25
N PHE A 143 -8.95 3.85 -2.97
CA PHE A 143 -9.88 2.80 -2.54
C PHE A 143 -11.35 3.17 -2.79
N LEU A 144 -11.76 4.40 -2.49
CA LEU A 144 -13.16 4.84 -2.58
C LEU A 144 -13.61 5.24 -3.99
N ASN A 145 -12.70 5.35 -4.96
CA ASN A 145 -13.07 5.46 -6.37
C ASN A 145 -13.56 4.09 -6.91
N SER A 146 -14.59 3.54 -6.27
CA SER A 146 -15.09 2.18 -6.40
C SER A 146 -16.55 2.08 -5.93
N LYS A 147 -17.17 0.91 -6.09
CA LYS A 147 -18.58 0.69 -5.70
C LYS A 147 -18.74 0.62 -4.18
N HIS A 148 -19.27 1.68 -3.60
CA HIS A 148 -19.62 1.79 -2.18
C HIS A 148 -20.85 2.67 -1.99
N GLY A 149 -21.41 2.67 -0.78
CA GLY A 149 -22.62 3.38 -0.39
C GLY A 149 -23.74 2.44 0.10
N PRO A 150 -24.79 2.97 0.73
CA PRO A 150 -25.85 2.18 1.36
C PRO A 150 -26.58 1.22 0.41
N VAL A 151 -26.66 1.57 -0.88
CA VAL A 151 -27.29 0.75 -1.93
C VAL A 151 -26.61 -0.62 -2.06
N PHE A 152 -25.33 -0.72 -1.74
CA PHE A 152 -24.53 -1.95 -1.88
C PHE A 152 -24.51 -2.81 -0.60
N ALA A 153 -25.12 -2.36 0.50
CA ALA A 153 -25.05 -3.04 1.80
C ALA A 153 -25.60 -4.47 1.77
N ASN A 154 -26.71 -4.70 1.06
CA ASN A 154 -27.32 -6.02 0.97
C ASN A 154 -26.47 -6.99 0.14
N GLU A 155 -25.88 -6.51 -0.96
CA GLU A 155 -24.99 -7.32 -1.79
C GLU A 155 -23.67 -7.65 -1.05
N ALA A 156 -23.12 -6.69 -0.30
CA ALA A 156 -21.98 -6.93 0.59
C ALA A 156 -22.29 -8.00 1.65
N ARG A 157 -23.49 -7.97 2.26
CA ARG A 157 -23.92 -8.99 3.22
C ARG A 157 -24.04 -10.37 2.58
N ALA A 158 -24.61 -10.46 1.38
CA ALA A 158 -24.68 -11.70 0.63
C ALA A 158 -23.27 -12.22 0.27
N MET A 159 -22.33 -11.33 -0.03
CA MET A 159 -20.94 -11.71 -0.30
C MET A 159 -20.24 -12.27 0.94
N VAL A 160 -20.43 -11.64 2.10
CA VAL A 160 -19.91 -12.13 3.39
C VAL A 160 -20.46 -13.53 3.72
N GLN A 161 -21.75 -13.76 3.49
CA GLN A 161 -22.36 -15.08 3.71
C GLN A 161 -21.78 -16.19 2.82
N ARG A 162 -21.24 -15.83 1.64
CA ARG A 162 -20.58 -16.77 0.72
C ARG A 162 -19.08 -16.92 0.97
N SER A 163 -18.50 -16.12 1.87
CA SER A 163 -17.08 -16.22 2.19
C SER A 163 -16.78 -17.50 2.94
N SER A 164 -15.53 -17.96 2.84
CA SER A 164 -15.05 -19.12 3.59
C SER A 164 -13.78 -18.79 4.36
N HIS A 165 -13.60 -19.49 5.48
CA HIS A 165 -12.44 -19.40 6.35
C HIS A 165 -11.89 -20.79 6.62
N PHE A 166 -10.57 -20.90 6.63
CA PHE A 166 -9.84 -22.12 6.96
C PHE A 166 -8.73 -21.77 7.95
N HIS A 167 -8.58 -22.59 8.98
CA HIS A 167 -7.46 -22.52 9.90
C HIS A 167 -6.55 -23.72 9.65
N SER A 168 -5.31 -23.46 9.26
CA SER A 168 -4.31 -24.47 8.97
C SER A 168 -3.60 -24.95 10.24
N SER A 169 -3.05 -26.17 10.20
CA SER A 169 -2.31 -26.75 11.35
C SER A 169 -1.02 -26.00 11.70
N ASP A 170 -0.48 -25.20 10.78
CA ASP A 170 0.66 -24.32 10.99
C ASP A 170 0.29 -22.98 11.67
N GLY A 171 -0.99 -22.80 12.04
CA GLY A 171 -1.53 -21.58 12.66
C GLY A 171 -1.85 -20.46 11.67
N THR A 172 -1.76 -20.71 10.36
CA THR A 172 -2.16 -19.77 9.31
C THR A 172 -3.68 -19.74 9.18
N ASP A 173 -4.26 -18.54 9.21
CA ASP A 173 -5.66 -18.32 8.82
C ASP A 173 -5.75 -17.96 7.34
N GLU A 174 -6.70 -18.56 6.62
CA GLU A 174 -7.02 -18.23 5.23
C GLU A 174 -8.50 -17.85 5.08
N PHE A 175 -8.75 -16.74 4.39
CA PHE A 175 -10.09 -16.24 4.07
C PHE A 175 -10.23 -16.11 2.55
N TYR A 176 -11.38 -16.53 2.03
CA TYR A 176 -11.75 -16.37 0.62
C TYR A 176 -12.98 -15.46 0.55
N ILE A 177 -12.77 -14.23 0.07
CA ILE A 177 -13.79 -13.17 0.06
C ILE A 177 -13.69 -12.40 -1.26
N ASN A 178 -14.78 -12.35 -2.04
CA ASN A 178 -14.87 -11.55 -3.27
C ASN A 178 -13.66 -11.72 -4.23
N ASP A 179 -13.29 -12.97 -4.54
CA ASP A 179 -12.13 -13.37 -5.34
C ASP A 179 -10.74 -13.05 -4.76
N PHE A 180 -10.68 -12.58 -3.52
CA PHE A 180 -9.43 -12.46 -2.78
C PHE A 180 -9.20 -13.69 -1.90
N ARG A 181 -7.97 -14.20 -1.96
CA ARG A 181 -7.39 -15.03 -0.91
C ARG A 181 -6.58 -14.15 0.01
N ILE A 182 -6.98 -14.10 1.28
CA ILE A 182 -6.30 -13.37 2.34
C ILE A 182 -5.75 -14.40 3.31
N SER A 183 -4.43 -14.45 3.49
CA SER A 183 -3.81 -15.30 4.49
C SER A 183 -3.08 -14.49 5.55
N GLN A 184 -3.16 -14.94 6.80
CA GLN A 184 -2.40 -14.40 7.93
C GLN A 184 -1.64 -15.51 8.63
N LYS A 185 -0.32 -15.39 8.65
CA LYS A 185 0.58 -16.30 9.38
C LYS A 185 0.55 -16.05 10.90
N PRO A 186 1.14 -16.94 11.72
CA PRO A 186 1.26 -16.74 13.16
C PRO A 186 2.07 -15.50 13.56
N ASP A 187 3.07 -15.13 12.76
CA ASP A 187 3.89 -13.90 12.92
C ASP A 187 3.12 -12.60 12.58
N GLY A 188 1.87 -12.72 12.15
CA GLY A 188 1.03 -11.60 11.73
C GLY A 188 1.25 -11.13 10.30
N LEU A 189 2.19 -11.73 9.53
CA LEU A 189 2.35 -11.44 8.10
C LEU A 189 1.03 -11.72 7.37
N VAL A 190 0.51 -10.69 6.72
CA VAL A 190 -0.69 -10.78 5.88
C VAL A 190 -0.29 -10.75 4.42
N LYS A 191 -0.93 -11.62 3.64
CA LYS A 191 -0.85 -11.66 2.18
C LYS A 191 -2.27 -11.62 1.61
N VAL A 192 -2.52 -10.65 0.73
CA VAL A 192 -3.76 -10.53 -0.03
C VAL A 192 -3.44 -10.74 -1.51
N THR A 193 -4.10 -11.69 -2.13
CA THR A 193 -3.93 -12.02 -3.55
C THR A 193 -5.28 -12.17 -4.22
N ARG A 194 -5.41 -11.66 -5.45
CA ARG A 194 -6.55 -12.02 -6.30
C ARG A 194 -6.37 -13.42 -6.86
N SER A 195 -7.46 -14.14 -7.08
CA SER A 195 -7.48 -15.49 -7.69
C SER A 195 -6.74 -15.57 -9.04
N ASN A 196 -6.72 -14.48 -9.81
CA ASN A 196 -6.01 -14.38 -11.08
C ASN A 196 -4.51 -14.01 -10.95
N ASN A 197 -3.97 -13.93 -9.72
CA ASN A 197 -2.60 -13.54 -9.39
C ASN A 197 -2.13 -12.19 -10.01
N ARG A 198 -3.05 -11.33 -10.46
CA ARG A 198 -2.71 -10.01 -11.04
C ARG A 198 -2.36 -8.96 -9.98
N CYS A 199 -2.59 -9.27 -8.71
CA CYS A 199 -2.25 -8.42 -7.59
C CYS A 199 -1.73 -9.25 -6.42
N LEU A 200 -0.66 -8.78 -5.81
CA LEU A 200 -0.12 -9.23 -4.54
C LEU A 200 0.06 -8.03 -3.63
N ILE A 201 -0.59 -8.06 -2.46
CA ILE A 201 -0.31 -7.14 -1.35
C ILE A 201 0.24 -7.98 -0.20
N ARG A 202 1.32 -7.52 0.43
CA ARG A 202 1.84 -8.11 1.67
C ARG A 202 2.18 -7.02 2.66
N THR A 203 1.93 -7.28 3.93
CA THR A 203 2.46 -6.44 5.02
C THR A 203 2.72 -7.28 6.26
N SER A 204 3.79 -6.95 6.97
CA SER A 204 4.17 -7.59 8.24
C SER A 204 4.30 -6.52 9.33
N PRO A 205 3.60 -6.69 10.47
CA PRO A 205 3.81 -5.86 11.65
C PRO A 205 5.22 -6.03 12.22
N GLU A 206 5.70 -7.27 12.30
CA GLU A 206 7.02 -7.61 12.85
C GLU A 206 8.18 -7.02 12.05
N HIS A 207 8.09 -7.04 10.72
CA HIS A 207 9.16 -6.56 9.84
C HIS A 207 8.94 -5.14 9.32
N HIS A 208 7.86 -4.45 9.77
CA HIS A 208 7.47 -3.14 9.27
C HIS A 208 7.61 -3.06 7.75
N SER A 209 7.02 -4.03 7.05
CA SER A 209 7.24 -4.21 5.62
C SER A 209 5.96 -4.11 4.84
N ALA A 210 6.09 -3.62 3.62
CA ALA A 210 5.03 -3.47 2.64
C ALA A 210 5.51 -4.05 1.31
N THR A 211 4.63 -4.77 0.62
CA THR A 211 4.83 -5.16 -0.78
C THR A 211 3.53 -4.95 -1.51
N LEU A 212 3.63 -4.33 -2.69
CA LEU A 212 2.55 -4.22 -3.65
C LEU A 212 3.11 -4.61 -5.02
N THR A 213 2.52 -5.63 -5.62
CA THR A 213 2.81 -6.01 -7.01
C THR A 213 1.52 -6.01 -7.79
N THR A 214 1.51 -5.29 -8.91
CA THR A 214 0.47 -5.29 -9.93
C THR A 214 1.11 -5.59 -11.29
N SER A 215 0.33 -5.57 -12.37
CA SER A 215 0.89 -5.65 -13.73
C SER A 215 1.66 -4.38 -14.14
N GLN A 216 1.50 -3.27 -13.42
CA GLN A 216 2.10 -1.98 -13.77
C GLN A 216 3.26 -1.59 -12.87
N ILE A 217 3.18 -1.94 -11.57
CA ILE A 217 4.18 -1.55 -10.58
C ILE A 217 4.56 -2.71 -9.68
N HIS A 218 5.81 -2.71 -9.24
CA HIS A 218 6.29 -3.51 -8.13
C HIS A 218 6.95 -2.60 -7.11
N CYS A 219 6.43 -2.61 -5.88
CA CYS A 219 6.88 -1.76 -4.78
C CYS A 219 7.19 -2.63 -3.57
N THR A 220 8.35 -2.42 -2.96
CA THR A 220 8.69 -2.99 -1.65
C THR A 220 9.19 -1.88 -0.73
N ALA A 221 8.82 -1.96 0.54
CA ALA A 221 9.33 -1.09 1.57
C ALA A 221 9.56 -1.89 2.85
N SER A 222 10.59 -1.53 3.61
CA SER A 222 10.79 -2.06 4.96
C SER A 222 11.47 -1.02 5.85
N LEU A 223 11.16 -1.06 7.14
CA LEU A 223 11.89 -0.33 8.18
C LEU A 223 12.71 -1.24 9.11
N SER A 224 12.82 -2.54 8.79
CA SER A 224 13.48 -3.53 9.64
C SER A 224 15.02 -3.42 9.63
N HIS A 225 15.73 -4.55 9.47
CA HIS A 225 17.20 -4.58 9.51
C HIS A 225 17.82 -3.76 8.38
N THR A 226 17.26 -3.85 7.17
CA THR A 226 17.68 -3.09 5.98
C THR A 226 16.53 -2.18 5.51
N PRO A 227 16.49 -0.93 6.02
CA PRO A 227 15.52 0.05 5.56
C PRO A 227 15.63 0.22 4.06
N HIS A 228 14.51 0.15 3.36
CA HIS A 228 14.50 0.46 1.94
C HIS A 228 13.12 0.91 1.48
N LEU A 229 13.11 1.57 0.34
CA LEU A 229 11.95 1.76 -0.51
C LEU A 229 12.41 1.50 -1.94
N PHE A 230 11.81 0.51 -2.57
CA PHE A 230 12.09 0.14 -3.95
C PHE A 230 10.80 0.20 -4.75
N VAL A 231 10.86 0.84 -5.92
CA VAL A 231 9.75 0.93 -6.86
C VAL A 231 10.27 0.61 -8.24
N ARG A 232 9.59 -0.29 -8.95
CA ARG A 232 9.86 -0.63 -10.35
C ARG A 232 8.59 -0.52 -11.17
N ARG A 233 8.73 0.08 -12.35
CA ARG A 233 7.73 0.14 -13.42
C ARG A 233 8.44 -0.13 -14.73
N GLN A 234 8.17 -1.28 -15.36
CA GLN A 234 8.87 -1.68 -16.61
C GLN A 234 10.40 -1.66 -16.42
N GLU A 235 11.13 -0.86 -17.21
CA GLU A 235 12.59 -0.65 -17.16
C GLU A 235 13.01 0.53 -16.27
N GLN A 236 12.04 1.19 -15.63
CA GLN A 236 12.27 2.27 -14.67
C GLN A 236 12.29 1.72 -13.26
N SER A 237 13.24 2.17 -12.45
CA SER A 237 13.26 1.88 -11.03
C SER A 237 13.77 3.03 -10.18
N MET A 238 13.35 3.05 -8.93
CA MET A 238 13.87 3.91 -7.88
C MET A 238 14.20 3.02 -6.68
N HIS A 239 15.38 3.23 -6.11
CA HIS A 239 15.82 2.58 -4.89
C HIS A 239 16.30 3.62 -3.89
N PHE A 240 15.77 3.51 -2.68
CA PHE A 240 16.20 4.26 -1.51
C PHE A 240 16.53 3.27 -0.39
N ASP A 241 17.69 3.41 0.25
CA ASP A 241 18.17 2.50 1.31
C ASP A 241 18.17 3.12 2.72
N GLY A 242 17.50 4.28 2.86
CA GLY A 242 17.54 5.10 4.07
C GLY A 242 18.58 6.23 4.02
N SER A 243 19.56 6.17 3.11
CA SER A 243 20.63 7.18 2.99
C SER A 243 20.87 7.62 1.55
N SER A 244 21.02 6.69 0.61
CA SER A 244 21.17 6.94 -0.82
C SER A 244 19.82 6.80 -1.54
N PHE A 245 19.63 7.59 -2.59
CA PHE A 245 18.43 7.59 -3.42
C PHE A 245 18.85 7.56 -4.88
N VAL A 246 18.53 6.50 -5.60
CA VAL A 246 18.96 6.29 -6.98
C VAL A 246 17.76 5.97 -7.85
N VAL A 247 17.63 6.69 -8.96
CA VAL A 247 16.69 6.39 -10.03
C VAL A 247 17.44 5.82 -11.23
N ARG A 248 16.80 4.90 -11.95
CA ARG A 248 17.35 4.25 -13.14
C ARG A 248 16.30 4.21 -14.23
N ASN A 249 16.67 4.64 -15.43
CA ASN A 249 15.84 4.57 -16.62
C ASN A 249 16.69 4.08 -17.80
N ASN A 250 16.36 2.91 -18.36
CA ASN A 250 16.99 2.36 -19.58
C ASN A 250 18.53 2.40 -19.59
N GLY A 251 19.17 2.05 -18.48
CA GLY A 251 20.63 1.97 -18.37
C GLY A 251 21.30 3.24 -17.85
N HIS A 252 20.62 4.39 -17.89
CA HIS A 252 21.08 5.60 -17.21
C HIS A 252 20.62 5.61 -15.75
N SER A 253 21.47 6.10 -14.86
CA SER A 253 21.13 6.26 -13.45
C SER A 253 21.69 7.55 -12.88
N ALA A 254 20.90 8.18 -12.03
CA ALA A 254 21.30 9.34 -11.26
C ALA A 254 20.54 9.36 -9.94
N GLY A 255 20.98 10.20 -9.02
CA GLY A 255 20.40 10.21 -7.68
C GLY A 255 21.12 11.13 -6.72
N PHE A 256 20.81 10.96 -5.44
CA PHE A 256 21.45 11.64 -4.33
C PHE A 256 22.18 10.64 -3.45
N ASP A 257 23.42 10.93 -3.11
CA ASP A 257 24.18 10.14 -2.14
C ASP A 257 23.74 10.41 -0.69
N GLU A 258 24.42 9.78 0.27
CA GLU A 258 24.17 9.95 1.71
C GLU A 258 24.34 11.39 2.21
N ASN A 259 25.14 12.21 1.50
CA ASN A 259 25.35 13.62 1.82
C ASN A 259 24.44 14.55 1.00
N ASN A 260 23.47 13.97 0.29
CA ASN A 260 22.53 14.66 -0.58
C ASN A 260 23.18 15.37 -1.78
N TYR A 261 24.38 14.94 -2.20
CA TYR A 261 24.98 15.41 -3.44
C TYR A 261 24.44 14.65 -4.64
N LEU A 262 24.20 15.37 -5.73
CA LEU A 262 23.82 14.77 -7.00
C LEU A 262 24.94 13.86 -7.52
N ARG A 263 24.58 12.62 -7.88
CA ARG A 263 25.46 11.64 -8.53
C ARG A 263 24.83 11.18 -9.85
N VAL A 264 25.67 11.05 -10.86
CA VAL A 264 25.34 10.45 -12.16
C VAL A 264 26.29 9.26 -12.35
N TYR A 265 25.74 8.11 -12.74
CA TYR A 265 26.45 6.83 -12.85
C TYR A 265 26.49 6.34 -14.29
#